data_AF-A0A3D4T1L2-F1
#
_entry.id   AF-A0A3D4T1L2-F1
#
_cell.length_a   1.000
_cell.length_b   1.000
_cell.length_c   1.000
_cell.angle_alpha   90.00
_cell.angle_beta   90.00
_cell.angle_gamma   90.00
#
_symmetry.space_group_name_H-M   'P 1'
#
loop_
_entity.id
_entity.type
_entity.pdbx_description
1 polymer ?
#
loop_
_entity_poly.entity_id
_entity_poly.type
_entity_poly.pdbx_seq_one_letter_code
_entity_poly.pdbx_strand_id
1 'polypeptide(L)'
;EQEIAPYSVCAIGQQDCKPGEPTTLSIPADGEVTLKLPGNVSDGEWQLLQIYDDPGANVDHTYTANEKSEVTVKGSSDQTAADGTHPRLAVAEIHTWALGEQDGEEQGYTVVWSVAAQ
;
A
#
# COMPACT_ATOMS: atom_id res chain seq x y z
N GLU A 1 -5.60 16.87 3.11
CA GLU A 1 -4.59 15.86 3.47
C GLU A 1 -5.13 15.08 4.65
N GLN A 2 -5.13 13.74 4.58
CA GLN A 2 -5.64 12.85 5.62
C GLN A 2 -4.52 11.88 5.98
N GLU A 3 -4.18 11.77 7.26
CA GLU A 3 -3.23 10.76 7.73
C GLU A 3 -3.93 9.40 7.84
N ILE A 4 -3.22 8.35 7.42
CA ILE A 4 -3.73 6.98 7.38
C ILE A 4 -2.85 6.12 8.30
N ALA A 5 -3.48 5.48 9.29
CA ALA A 5 -2.79 4.54 10.15
C ALA A 5 -2.45 3.25 9.39
N PRO A 6 -1.39 2.53 9.79
CA PRO A 6 -1.10 1.22 9.22
C PRO A 6 -2.30 0.28 9.35
N TYR A 7 -2.56 -0.48 8.29
CA TYR A 7 -3.48 -1.62 8.29
C TYR A 7 -2.93 -2.75 9.16
N SER A 8 -1.62 -2.99 9.15
CA SER A 8 -0.98 -3.94 10.04
C SER A 8 0.44 -3.53 10.42
N VAL A 9 0.86 -3.93 11.62
CA VAL A 9 2.22 -3.83 12.14
C VAL A 9 2.51 -5.17 12.80
N CYS A 10 3.23 -6.05 12.11
CA CYS A 10 3.44 -7.42 12.55
C CYS A 10 4.93 -7.68 12.80
N ALA A 11 5.29 -8.19 13.97
CA ALA A 11 6.65 -8.62 14.20
C ALA A 11 6.99 -9.79 13.24
N ILE A 12 8.21 -9.79 12.69
CA ILE A 12 8.66 -10.87 11.79
C ILE A 12 8.59 -12.21 12.55
N GLY A 13 7.85 -13.17 12.00
CA GLY A 13 7.63 -14.49 12.60
C GLY A 13 6.41 -14.59 13.52
N GLN A 14 5.71 -13.49 13.79
CA GLN A 14 4.45 -13.51 14.55
C GLN A 14 3.32 -14.16 13.75
N GLN A 15 2.71 -15.21 14.29
CA GLN A 15 1.65 -15.96 13.61
C GLN A 15 0.26 -15.33 13.79
N ASP A 16 -0.01 -14.72 14.95
CA ASP A 16 -1.32 -14.20 15.33
C ASP A 16 -1.43 -12.68 15.16
N CYS A 17 -0.71 -12.09 14.19
CA CYS A 17 -0.84 -10.68 13.91
C CYS A 17 -2.22 -10.40 13.29
N LYS A 18 -3.03 -9.59 13.96
CA LYS A 18 -4.37 -9.22 13.49
C LYS A 18 -4.30 -7.89 12.75
N PRO A 19 -4.59 -7.85 11.44
CA PRO A 19 -4.73 -6.59 10.74
C PRO A 19 -5.99 -5.84 11.20
N GLY A 20 -5.99 -4.53 10.97
CA GLY A 20 -7.17 -3.67 11.08
C GLY A 20 -8.09 -3.80 9.86
N GLU A 21 -8.83 -2.73 9.58
CA GLU A 21 -9.62 -2.60 8.35
C GLU A 21 -8.92 -1.63 7.39
N PRO A 22 -8.97 -1.86 6.06
CA PRO A 22 -8.44 -0.90 5.10
C PRO A 22 -9.12 0.45 5.22
N THR A 23 -8.36 1.54 5.06
CA THR A 23 -8.96 2.88 5.00
C THR A 23 -9.68 3.04 3.68
N THR A 24 -10.95 3.40 3.72
CA THR A 24 -11.74 3.59 2.50
C THR A 24 -11.61 5.04 2.01
N LEU A 25 -11.25 5.22 0.74
CA LEU A 25 -11.23 6.52 0.07
C LEU A 25 -12.13 6.48 -1.17
N SER A 26 -12.85 7.57 -1.44
CA SER A 26 -13.60 7.71 -2.69
C SER A 26 -12.63 8.10 -3.80
N ILE A 27 -12.32 7.15 -4.68
CA ILE A 27 -11.42 7.33 -5.83
C ILE A 27 -12.24 7.08 -7.11
N PRO A 28 -12.70 8.15 -7.79
CA PRO A 28 -13.46 8.03 -9.03
C PRO A 28 -12.71 7.26 -10.10
N ALA A 29 -13.41 6.77 -11.12
CA ALA A 29 -12.79 5.91 -12.11
C ALA A 29 -11.74 6.57 -13.00
N ASP A 30 -12.00 7.81 -13.33
CA ASP A 30 -11.12 8.75 -13.99
C ASP A 30 -10.31 9.60 -13.00
N GLY A 31 -10.41 9.31 -11.70
CA GLY A 31 -9.72 10.01 -10.64
C GLY A 31 -8.40 9.37 -10.23
N GLU A 32 -7.68 10.06 -9.37
CA GLU A 32 -6.42 9.60 -8.78
C GLU A 32 -6.24 10.16 -7.37
N VAL A 33 -5.38 9.51 -6.59
CA VAL A 33 -4.95 9.96 -5.26
C VAL A 33 -3.42 9.91 -5.19
N THR A 34 -2.82 10.93 -4.57
CA THR A 34 -1.40 10.92 -4.25
C THR A 34 -1.20 10.43 -2.82
N LEU A 35 -0.44 9.34 -2.67
CA LEU A 35 0.01 8.83 -1.39
C LEU A 35 1.37 9.47 -1.08
N LYS A 36 1.46 10.15 0.06
CA LYS A 36 2.71 10.70 0.59
C LYS A 36 3.21 9.77 1.70
N LEU A 37 4.46 9.33 1.59
CA LEU A 37 5.08 8.44 2.55
C LEU A 37 5.86 9.24 3.60
N PRO A 38 5.77 8.85 4.87
CA PRO A 38 6.61 9.46 5.90
C PRO A 38 8.07 9.04 5.71
N GLY A 39 9.00 9.87 6.20
CA GLY A 39 10.44 9.68 6.00
C GLY A 39 10.93 8.29 6.42
N ASN A 40 10.48 7.80 7.58
CA ASN A 40 10.84 6.47 8.07
C ASN A 40 10.42 5.30 7.16
N VAL A 41 9.55 5.52 6.17
CA VAL A 41 9.22 4.56 5.12
C VAL A 41 10.04 4.83 3.87
N SER A 42 10.04 6.08 3.38
CA SER A 42 10.74 6.44 2.13
C SER A 42 12.27 6.38 2.23
N ASP A 43 12.83 6.45 3.44
CA ASP A 43 14.26 6.34 3.70
C ASP A 43 14.75 4.88 3.53
N GLY A 44 13.83 3.91 3.55
CA GLY A 44 14.08 2.48 3.33
C GLY A 44 13.50 1.96 2.01
N GLU A 45 13.63 0.65 1.79
CA GLU A 45 12.95 -0.03 0.69
C GLU A 45 11.46 -0.22 1.01
N TRP A 46 10.61 0.01 0.02
CA TRP A 46 9.18 -0.16 0.15
C TRP A 46 8.55 -0.57 -1.19
N GLN A 47 7.35 -1.16 -1.11
CA GLN A 47 6.63 -1.68 -2.26
C GLN A 47 5.22 -1.11 -2.32
N LEU A 48 4.78 -0.69 -3.50
CA LEU A 48 3.39 -0.41 -3.83
C LEU A 48 2.78 -1.64 -4.51
N LEU A 49 1.69 -2.16 -3.95
CA LEU A 49 0.85 -3.17 -4.59
C LEU A 49 -0.51 -2.55 -4.93
N GLN A 50 -0.88 -2.60 -6.21
CA GLN A 50 -2.19 -2.16 -6.69
C GLN A 50 -2.99 -3.40 -7.11
N ILE A 51 -4.11 -3.61 -6.43
CA ILE A 51 -5.02 -4.73 -6.64
C ILE A 51 -6.28 -4.20 -7.31
N TYR A 52 -6.63 -4.77 -8.45
CA TYR A 52 -7.82 -4.41 -9.22
C TYR A 52 -8.90 -5.49 -9.11
N ASP A 53 -10.11 -5.16 -9.54
CA ASP A 53 -11.23 -6.11 -9.64
C ASP A 53 -10.99 -7.23 -10.66
N ASP A 54 -10.19 -6.98 -11.69
CA ASP A 54 -9.53 -8.00 -12.51
C ASP A 54 -8.11 -8.29 -11.98
N PRO A 55 -7.87 -9.46 -11.38
CA PRO A 55 -6.54 -9.83 -10.86
C PRO A 55 -5.43 -9.84 -11.92
N GLY A 56 -5.78 -10.01 -13.21
CA GLY A 56 -4.81 -9.95 -14.30
C GLY A 56 -4.18 -8.57 -14.49
N ALA A 57 -4.81 -7.53 -13.94
CA ALA A 57 -4.34 -6.16 -13.98
C ALA A 57 -3.58 -5.70 -12.74
N ASN A 58 -3.37 -6.58 -11.75
CA ASN A 58 -2.57 -6.26 -10.57
C ASN A 58 -1.15 -5.86 -10.95
N VAL A 59 -0.63 -4.83 -10.28
CA VAL A 59 0.72 -4.33 -10.53
C VAL A 59 1.44 -4.12 -9.21
N ASP A 60 2.69 -4.57 -9.14
CA ASP A 60 3.61 -4.27 -8.06
C ASP A 60 4.75 -3.36 -8.54
N HIS A 61 5.17 -2.46 -7.65
CA HIS A 61 6.36 -1.62 -7.84
C HIS A 61 7.17 -1.63 -6.55
N THR A 62 8.46 -1.93 -6.66
CA THR A 62 9.41 -1.82 -5.55
C THR A 62 10.28 -0.58 -5.75
N TYR A 63 10.48 0.18 -4.69
CA TYR A 63 11.28 1.39 -4.68
C TYR A 63 12.40 1.25 -3.66
N THR A 64 13.60 1.64 -4.09
CA THR A 64 14.78 1.64 -3.23
C THR A 64 14.78 2.82 -2.27
N ALA A 65 15.64 2.76 -1.25
CA ALA A 65 15.81 3.80 -0.26
C ALA A 65 16.01 5.19 -0.88
N ASN A 66 15.19 6.16 -0.45
CA ASN A 66 15.17 7.55 -0.90
C ASN A 66 14.81 7.75 -2.40
N GLU A 67 14.33 6.72 -3.09
CA GLU A 67 13.98 6.84 -4.52
C GLU A 67 12.73 7.69 -4.72
N LYS A 68 11.69 7.42 -3.92
CA LYS A 68 10.40 8.13 -3.93
C LYS A 68 9.83 8.24 -2.53
N SER A 69 9.25 9.40 -2.25
CA SER A 69 8.46 9.69 -1.06
C SER A 69 6.98 9.93 -1.37
N GLU A 70 6.60 9.90 -2.65
CA GLU A 70 5.22 10.05 -3.11
C GLU A 70 4.96 9.21 -4.35
N VAL A 71 3.74 8.69 -4.44
CA VAL A 71 3.20 7.96 -5.61
C VAL A 71 1.76 8.34 -5.87
N THR A 72 1.39 8.38 -7.14
CA THR A 72 0.00 8.58 -7.56
C THR A 72 -0.60 7.24 -7.94
N VAL A 73 -1.78 6.96 -7.38
CA VAL A 73 -2.58 5.77 -7.64
C VAL A 73 -3.85 6.20 -8.37
N LYS A 74 -4.12 5.59 -9.52
CA LYS A 74 -5.31 5.85 -10.33
C LYS A 74 -6.48 4.99 -9.87
N GLY A 75 -7.69 5.51 -10.05
CA GLY A 75 -8.91 4.75 -9.76
C GLY A 75 -9.10 3.55 -10.68
N SER A 76 -8.52 3.54 -11.88
CA SER A 76 -8.60 2.43 -12.84
C SER A 76 -7.22 2.10 -13.41
N SER A 77 -7.05 0.84 -13.82
CA SER A 77 -5.84 0.38 -14.48
C SER A 77 -5.66 1.03 -15.86
N ASP A 78 -4.40 1.28 -16.23
CA ASP A 78 -4.04 1.68 -17.60
C ASP A 78 -4.22 0.51 -18.60
N GLN A 79 -4.40 -0.72 -18.11
CA GLN A 79 -4.71 -1.88 -18.93
C GLN A 79 -6.19 -1.90 -19.33
N THR A 80 -6.47 -2.46 -20.51
CA THR A 80 -7.83 -2.70 -21.00
C THR A 80 -8.14 -4.19 -20.91
N ALA A 81 -9.21 -4.55 -20.21
CA ALA A 81 -9.71 -5.91 -20.10
C ALA A 81 -10.28 -6.42 -21.43
N ALA A 82 -10.54 -7.72 -21.51
CA ALA A 82 -11.04 -8.37 -22.74
C ALA A 82 -12.41 -7.85 -23.21
N ASP A 83 -13.21 -7.31 -22.29
CA ASP A 83 -14.52 -6.70 -22.56
C ASP A 83 -14.45 -5.22 -22.97
N GLY A 84 -13.25 -4.64 -23.06
CA GLY A 84 -13.00 -3.25 -23.41
C GLY A 84 -13.10 -2.27 -22.24
N THR A 85 -13.30 -2.76 -21.01
CA THR A 85 -13.31 -1.92 -19.81
C THR A 85 -11.91 -1.75 -19.21
N HIS A 86 -11.77 -0.79 -18.29
CA HIS A 86 -10.55 -0.61 -17.50
C HIS A 86 -10.81 -1.12 -16.07
N PRO A 87 -10.08 -2.15 -15.60
CA PRO A 87 -10.23 -2.69 -14.26
C PRO A 87 -10.23 -1.60 -13.19
N ARG A 88 -11.16 -1.69 -12.23
CA ARG A 88 -11.31 -0.74 -11.12
C ARG A 88 -10.28 -1.08 -10.05
N LEU A 89 -9.61 -0.08 -9.50
CA LEU A 89 -8.80 -0.27 -8.31
C LEU A 89 -9.72 -0.78 -7.20
N ALA A 90 -9.35 -1.88 -6.56
CA ALA A 90 -10.02 -2.39 -5.37
C ALA A 90 -9.24 -1.93 -4.13
N VAL A 91 -7.92 -2.15 -4.12
CA VAL A 91 -7.05 -1.85 -3.00
C VAL A 91 -5.68 -1.38 -3.49
N ALA A 92 -5.11 -0.37 -2.84
CA ALA A 92 -3.69 -0.04 -2.92
C ALA A 92 -3.01 -0.25 -1.58
N GLU A 93 -1.88 -0.94 -1.57
CA GLU A 93 -1.12 -1.24 -0.37
C GLU A 93 0.31 -0.72 -0.46
N ILE A 94 0.81 -0.18 0.66
CA ILE A 94 2.22 0.13 0.85
C ILE A 94 2.79 -0.88 1.83
N HIS A 95 3.81 -1.61 1.40
CA HIS A 95 4.52 -2.60 2.20
C HIS A 95 5.93 -2.08 2.50
N THR A 96 6.35 -2.20 3.74
CA THR A 96 7.73 -1.88 4.13
C THR A 96 8.15 -2.74 5.32
N TRP A 97 9.44 -2.70 5.61
CA TRP A 97 10.02 -3.29 6.80
C TRP A 97 10.54 -2.17 7.70
N ALA A 98 10.37 -2.33 9.01
CA ALA A 98 10.85 -1.37 9.99
C ALA A 98 11.52 -2.10 11.15
N LEU A 99 12.52 -1.46 11.75
CA LEU A 99 13.06 -1.88 13.04
C LEU A 99 12.31 -1.10 14.13
N GLY A 100 11.85 -1.83 15.13
CA GLY A 100 11.26 -1.27 16.35
C GLY A 100 11.91 -1.89 17.58
N GLU A 101 11.47 -1.45 18.76
CA GLU A 101 11.91 -2.02 20.03
C GLU A 101 10.73 -2.75 20.69
N GLN A 102 10.98 -3.95 21.20
CA GLN A 102 10.04 -4.70 22.02
C GLN A 102 10.78 -5.27 23.23
N ASP A 103 10.27 -4.98 24.43
CA ASP A 103 10.85 -5.46 25.70
C ASP A 103 12.36 -5.13 25.87
N GLY A 104 12.82 -4.02 25.26
CA GLY A 104 14.22 -3.58 25.30
C GLY A 104 15.13 -4.24 24.26
N GLU A 105 14.59 -5.05 23.35
CA GLU A 105 15.32 -5.67 22.24
C GLU A 105 14.86 -5.10 20.89
N GLU A 106 15.80 -4.98 19.94
CA GLU A 106 15.48 -4.59 18.57
C GLU A 106 14.76 -5.73 17.86
N GLN A 107 13.60 -5.43 17.27
CA GLN A 107 12.72 -6.38 16.61
C GLN A 107 12.33 -5.84 15.23
N GLY A 108 12.37 -6.70 14.21
CA GLY A 108 11.90 -6.37 12.88
C GLY A 108 10.39 -6.51 12.74
N TYR A 109 9.78 -5.60 11.98
CA TYR A 109 8.35 -5.55 11.70
C TYR A 109 8.08 -5.45 10.20
N THR A 110 7.05 -6.13 9.74
CA THR A 110 6.39 -5.82 8.46
C THR A 110 5.25 -4.85 8.74
N VAL A 111 5.25 -3.73 8.01
CA VAL A 111 4.23 -2.69 8.13
C VAL A 111 3.50 -2.55 6.81
N VAL A 112 2.18 -2.60 6.87
CA VAL A 112 1.31 -2.46 5.69
C VAL A 112 0.34 -1.33 5.92
N TRP A 113 0.22 -0.42 4.96
CA TRP A 113 -0.93 0.48 4.83
C TRP A 113 -1.81 -0.05 3.71
N SER A 114 -3.12 -0.03 3.91
CA SER A 114 -4.10 -0.52 2.93
C SER A 114 -5.20 0.51 2.73
N VAL A 115 -5.42 0.89 1.47
CA VAL A 115 -6.43 1.85 1.05
C VAL A 115 -7.37 1.18 0.07
N ALA A 116 -8.64 1.06 0.44
CA ALA A 116 -9.69 0.55 -0.44
C ALA A 116 -10.32 1.71 -1.22
N ALA A 117 -10.53 1.50 -2.53
CA ALA A 117 -11.27 2.44 -3.35
C ALA A 117 -12.76 2.13 -3.27
N GLN A 118 -13.57 3.15 -2.97
CA GLN A 118 -15.03 3.08 -2.95
C GLN A 118 -15.66 3.55 -4.25
#